data_AF-A0A8B6CVJ5-F1
#
_entry.id   AF-A0A8B6CVJ5-F1
#
_cell.length_a   1.000
_cell.length_b   1.000
_cell.length_c   1.000
_cell.angle_alpha   90.00
_cell.angle_beta   90.00
_cell.angle_gamma   90.00
#
_symmetry.space_group_name_H-M   'P 1'
#
loop_
_entity.id
_entity.type
_entity.pdbx_description
1 polymer ?
#
loop_
_entity_poly.entity_id
_entity_poly.type
_entity_poly.pdbx_seq_one_letter_code
_entity_poly.pdbx_strand_id
1 'polypeptide(L)'
;MSRKGHTRNGSETPSLPHVHQPKYKCHHCNKSLDGMSIYGLETSETVSMQSSASKPKKSIEVKMPPVKKTNEDPEALPHAHTTSGPCYFCSEHKEDYEKLERYQPTWRAKRLQAVIEETEKKNLEIKSDLKKLEGTKKEKDAKVLMDTIYNQLDDHLKMHQQTEKEIDDLKDELRKKLGKPAPKKNSEDDKSLQSRRPMASPEEQVLTYELKSQLLRNVEMQNHRLKTELTLHEKMTEAKLLNQQNKRLTDDNTTSKTNTLRLMKMFEKKAKDADAKLKEMQLELNKAQQLARKYHQMYDMERRRNGLPEGTYSTPEPESGTPRQNNNSSSFLGQNVRVNDVIRKNEVLVEENEKLHREIARLKHDNAGLIKKCKHAMSDKESVVHRLDTSEANRRDLTKRLDREKTQHNNLSKSLTRQASDWILLKKQLAQFDEEYRWSQVGPVNPHGADQRTYSHPVPRNVYQPRRMFSPENYANQSSTA
;
A
#
# COMPACT_ATOMS: atom_id res chain seq x y z
N MET A 1 -43.98 -37.32 8.69
CA MET A 1 -43.99 -35.84 8.66
C MET A 1 -42.64 -35.35 8.17
N SER A 2 -42.66 -34.67 7.03
CA SER A 2 -41.52 -34.12 6.30
C SER A 2 -40.73 -33.07 7.08
N ARG A 3 -39.41 -33.00 6.84
CA ARG A 3 -38.72 -31.76 6.45
C ARG A 3 -37.34 -32.09 5.85
N LYS A 4 -37.24 -31.90 4.53
CA LYS A 4 -35.99 -31.85 3.75
C LYS A 4 -35.30 -30.51 4.03
N GLY A 5 -34.02 -30.56 4.43
CA GLY A 5 -33.17 -29.37 4.51
C GLY A 5 -32.47 -29.11 3.18
N HIS A 6 -32.75 -27.97 2.56
CA HIS A 6 -32.04 -27.46 1.39
C HIS A 6 -30.72 -26.81 1.81
N THR A 7 -29.62 -27.22 1.20
CA THR A 7 -28.36 -26.48 1.20
C THR A 7 -28.22 -25.76 -0.14
N ARG A 8 -28.27 -24.43 -0.13
CA ARG A 8 -27.84 -23.58 -1.25
C ARG A 8 -27.35 -22.25 -0.70
N ASN A 9 -26.09 -21.92 -1.00
CA ASN A 9 -25.62 -20.60 -1.47
C ASN A 9 -24.09 -20.62 -1.51
N GLY A 10 -23.54 -20.97 -2.67
CA GLY A 10 -22.17 -20.64 -3.05
C GLY A 10 -22.17 -19.21 -3.60
N SER A 11 -21.36 -18.34 -3.02
CA SER A 11 -21.11 -17.00 -3.51
C SER A 11 -20.02 -17.05 -4.57
N GLU A 12 -20.40 -16.94 -5.83
CA GLU A 12 -19.48 -16.69 -6.95
C GLU A 12 -19.00 -15.23 -6.90
N THR A 13 -17.69 -15.03 -6.79
CA THR A 13 -17.05 -13.73 -6.98
C THR A 13 -16.93 -13.43 -8.48
N PRO A 14 -17.35 -12.25 -8.97
CA PRO A 14 -17.16 -11.89 -10.36
C PRO A 14 -15.69 -11.57 -10.65
N SER A 15 -15.13 -12.22 -11.66
CA SER A 15 -13.83 -11.88 -12.25
C SER A 15 -13.92 -10.55 -13.01
N LEU A 16 -12.99 -9.63 -12.73
CA LEU A 16 -12.84 -8.37 -13.46
C LEU A 16 -12.26 -8.63 -14.87
N PRO A 17 -12.67 -7.88 -15.90
CA PRO A 17 -12.17 -8.05 -17.26
C PRO A 17 -10.71 -7.58 -17.39
N HIS A 18 -9.93 -8.35 -18.16
CA HIS A 18 -8.57 -8.00 -18.57
C HIS A 18 -8.59 -6.72 -19.41
N VAL A 19 -7.95 -5.65 -18.93
CA VAL A 19 -7.73 -4.43 -19.70
C VAL A 19 -6.60 -4.68 -20.71
N HIS A 20 -6.94 -4.71 -22.00
CA HIS A 20 -5.95 -4.67 -23.08
C HIS A 20 -5.33 -3.27 -23.14
N GLN A 21 -4.01 -3.17 -22.90
CA GLN A 21 -3.26 -1.95 -23.19
C GLN A 21 -3.07 -1.79 -24.70
N PRO A 22 -3.43 -0.65 -25.30
CA PRO A 22 -3.14 -0.39 -26.71
C PRO A 22 -1.64 -0.17 -26.91
N LYS A 23 -1.05 -0.89 -27.87
CA LYS A 23 0.32 -0.68 -28.34
C LYS A 23 0.31 0.36 -29.45
N TYR A 24 0.82 1.55 -29.19
CA TYR A 24 1.06 2.54 -30.24
C TYR A 24 2.43 2.30 -30.88
N LYS A 25 2.46 1.99 -32.18
CA LYS A 25 3.69 1.98 -33.00
C LYS A 25 3.79 3.29 -33.77
N CYS A 26 4.93 3.96 -33.65
CA CYS A 26 5.27 5.09 -34.51
C CYS A 26 5.69 4.56 -35.89
N HIS A 27 4.93 4.92 -36.93
CA HIS A 27 5.14 4.41 -38.29
C HIS A 27 6.39 4.95 -39.00
N HIS A 28 7.07 5.95 -38.43
CA HIS A 28 8.18 6.61 -39.12
C HIS A 28 9.59 6.18 -38.70
N CYS A 29 9.77 5.50 -37.57
CA CYS A 29 11.12 5.18 -37.08
C CYS A 29 11.40 3.69 -36.84
N ASN A 30 10.42 2.80 -37.01
CA ASN A 30 10.55 1.34 -36.84
C ASN A 30 11.28 0.88 -35.55
N LYS A 31 11.36 1.75 -34.53
CA LYS A 31 11.91 1.44 -33.21
C LYS A 31 10.75 1.11 -32.28
N SER A 32 10.77 -0.12 -31.74
CA SER A 32 9.88 -0.50 -30.64
C SER A 32 10.27 0.32 -29.41
N LEU A 33 9.32 1.03 -28.80
CA LEU A 33 9.50 1.67 -27.49
C LEU A 33 9.30 0.64 -26.36
N ASP A 34 9.95 -0.51 -26.48
CA ASP A 34 10.11 -1.44 -25.37
C ASP A 34 11.46 -1.13 -24.72
N GLY A 35 11.50 -0.18 -23.78
CA GLY A 35 12.75 0.05 -23.03
C GLY A 35 12.93 1.35 -22.25
N MET A 36 12.09 2.37 -22.37
CA MET A 36 12.17 3.54 -21.47
C MET A 36 11.30 3.34 -20.23
N SER A 37 11.79 2.49 -19.32
CA SER A 37 11.32 2.48 -17.93
C SER A 37 11.93 3.67 -17.20
N ILE A 38 11.22 4.79 -17.18
CA ILE A 38 11.41 5.78 -16.11
C ILE A 38 10.71 5.16 -14.91
N TYR A 39 11.48 4.51 -14.03
CA TYR A 39 11.20 4.03 -12.66
C TYR A 39 11.95 2.70 -12.49
N GLY A 40 12.97 2.72 -11.63
CA GLY A 40 13.68 1.53 -11.19
C GLY A 40 12.77 0.66 -10.32
N LEU A 41 12.41 -0.50 -10.85
CA LEU A 41 11.86 -1.62 -10.10
C LEU A 41 12.80 -2.80 -10.37
N GLU A 42 13.68 -3.06 -9.40
CA GLU A 42 14.45 -4.30 -9.34
C GLU A 42 13.47 -5.46 -9.13
N THR A 43 13.30 -6.30 -10.15
CA THR A 43 12.64 -7.59 -10.01
C THR A 43 13.64 -8.56 -9.37
N SER A 44 13.37 -8.94 -8.14
CA SER A 44 14.15 -9.92 -7.38
C SER A 44 13.93 -11.33 -7.91
N GLU A 45 15.02 -12.06 -7.89
CA GLU A 45 15.25 -13.45 -8.27
C GLU A 45 14.16 -14.43 -7.83
N THR A 46 13.69 -15.23 -8.78
CA THR A 46 12.99 -16.48 -8.52
C THR A 46 13.98 -17.53 -8.00
N VAL A 47 14.01 -17.74 -6.69
CA VAL A 47 14.68 -18.90 -6.08
C VAL A 47 13.80 -20.14 -6.30
N SER A 48 14.22 -20.99 -7.23
CA SER A 48 13.71 -22.33 -7.45
C SER A 48 14.22 -23.25 -6.34
N MET A 49 13.35 -23.63 -5.40
CA MET A 49 13.63 -24.75 -4.48
C MET A 49 13.13 -26.05 -5.10
N GLN A 50 14.09 -26.87 -5.54
CA GLN A 50 13.89 -28.29 -5.82
C GLN A 50 13.57 -29.02 -4.51
N SER A 51 12.48 -29.80 -4.50
CA SER A 51 12.26 -30.82 -3.49
C SER A 51 11.72 -32.11 -4.11
N SER A 52 12.57 -33.14 -4.02
CA SER A 52 12.24 -34.56 -3.80
C SER A 52 11.24 -35.29 -4.70
N ALA A 53 11.82 -36.12 -5.57
CA ALA A 53 11.43 -37.46 -5.99
C ALA A 53 10.15 -38.09 -5.37
N SER A 54 9.18 -38.39 -6.25
CA SER A 54 8.20 -39.47 -6.08
C SER A 54 7.89 -40.07 -7.47
N LYS A 55 7.94 -41.40 -7.56
CA LYS A 55 7.84 -42.25 -8.77
C LYS A 55 6.48 -42.13 -9.51
N PRO A 56 6.42 -42.59 -10.79
CA PRO A 56 5.45 -42.11 -11.77
C PRO A 56 4.15 -42.92 -11.78
N LYS A 57 3.03 -42.25 -12.10
CA LYS A 57 1.77 -42.90 -12.50
C LYS A 57 1.31 -42.36 -13.85
N LYS A 58 1.31 -43.28 -14.83
CA LYS A 58 0.53 -43.38 -16.07
C LYS A 58 -0.05 -42.07 -16.65
N SER A 59 0.57 -41.65 -17.75
CA SER A 59 0.03 -40.80 -18.79
C SER A 59 -1.29 -41.35 -19.37
N ILE A 60 -2.33 -40.52 -19.35
CA ILE A 60 -3.52 -40.68 -20.20
C ILE A 60 -3.42 -39.58 -21.25
N GLU A 61 -3.13 -39.99 -22.47
CA GLU A 61 -3.04 -39.17 -23.68
C GLU A 61 -4.48 -38.89 -24.17
N VAL A 62 -4.94 -37.65 -24.01
CA VAL A 62 -6.19 -37.19 -24.63
C VAL A 62 -5.84 -36.44 -25.91
N LYS A 63 -6.03 -37.12 -27.05
CA LYS A 63 -5.98 -36.56 -28.41
C LYS A 63 -7.09 -35.51 -28.57
N MET A 64 -6.72 -34.27 -28.89
CA MET A 64 -7.63 -33.28 -29.46
C MET A 64 -7.45 -33.21 -31.00
N PRO A 65 -8.54 -32.99 -31.76
CA PRO A 65 -8.50 -33.00 -33.22
C PRO A 65 -7.99 -31.68 -33.82
N PRO A 66 -7.50 -31.68 -35.08
CA PRO A 66 -6.92 -30.50 -35.71
C PRO A 66 -8.00 -29.50 -36.18
N VAL A 67 -7.80 -28.23 -35.84
CA VAL A 67 -8.59 -27.10 -36.35
C VAL A 67 -8.08 -26.71 -37.74
N LYS A 68 -8.98 -26.75 -38.72
CA LYS A 68 -8.76 -26.31 -40.11
C LYS A 68 -8.46 -24.81 -40.15
N LYS A 69 -7.36 -24.43 -40.81
CA LYS A 69 -7.09 -23.05 -41.22
C LYS A 69 -7.86 -22.76 -42.51
N THR A 70 -8.79 -21.83 -42.48
CA THR A 70 -9.39 -21.22 -43.66
C THR A 70 -8.48 -20.07 -44.11
N ASN A 71 -8.07 -20.14 -45.38
CA ASN A 71 -7.44 -19.04 -46.11
C ASN A 71 -8.50 -17.99 -46.40
N GLU A 72 -8.25 -16.74 -46.04
CA GLU A 72 -8.89 -15.58 -46.64
C GLU A 72 -7.79 -14.62 -47.10
N ASP A 73 -7.83 -14.30 -48.39
CA ASP A 73 -6.98 -13.37 -49.11
C ASP A 73 -7.21 -11.93 -48.62
N PRO A 74 -6.15 -11.13 -48.38
CA PRO A 74 -6.31 -9.70 -48.18
C PRO A 74 -6.30 -8.96 -49.52
N GLU A 75 -7.42 -8.29 -49.80
CA GLU A 75 -7.58 -7.30 -50.85
C GLU A 75 -6.50 -6.21 -50.79
N ALA A 76 -5.98 -5.87 -51.97
CA ALA A 76 -5.01 -4.80 -52.20
C ALA A 76 -5.65 -3.42 -52.06
N LEU A 77 -5.02 -2.53 -51.29
CA LEU A 77 -5.24 -1.08 -51.30
C LEU A 77 -3.97 -0.34 -51.73
N PRO A 78 -4.08 0.82 -52.40
CA PRO A 78 -3.04 1.37 -53.25
C PRO A 78 -1.97 2.15 -52.48
N HIS A 79 -0.75 2.10 -53.03
CA HIS A 79 0.42 2.84 -52.57
C HIS A 79 0.20 4.35 -52.62
N ALA A 80 0.29 5.00 -51.45
CA ALA A 80 0.47 6.44 -51.33
C ALA A 80 1.97 6.78 -51.37
N HIS A 81 2.37 7.61 -52.32
CA HIS A 81 3.72 8.17 -52.43
C HIS A 81 4.01 9.12 -51.25
N THR A 82 4.99 8.77 -50.42
CA THR A 82 5.54 9.65 -49.39
C THR A 82 6.61 10.56 -50.00
N THR A 83 6.28 11.84 -50.20
CA THR A 83 7.25 12.92 -50.38
C THR A 83 7.80 13.34 -49.02
N SER A 84 9.10 13.16 -48.81
CA SER A 84 9.82 13.59 -47.61
C SER A 84 10.05 15.09 -47.65
N GLY A 85 9.22 15.86 -46.95
CA GLY A 85 9.48 17.26 -46.63
C GLY A 85 10.09 17.42 -45.23
N PRO A 86 11.06 18.34 -45.02
CA PRO A 86 11.63 18.58 -43.70
C PRO A 86 10.58 19.20 -42.75
N CYS A 87 10.50 18.64 -41.53
CA CYS A 87 9.63 19.12 -40.46
C CYS A 87 10.12 20.48 -39.95
N TYR A 88 9.45 21.56 -40.37
CA TYR A 88 9.72 22.93 -39.93
C TYR A 88 9.46 23.19 -38.43
N PHE A 89 8.86 22.23 -37.71
CA PHE A 89 8.56 22.36 -36.28
C PHE A 89 9.77 22.15 -35.35
N CYS A 90 10.92 21.71 -35.89
CA CYS A 90 12.11 21.43 -35.09
C CYS A 90 13.16 22.57 -35.07
N SER A 91 12.98 23.64 -35.85
CA SER A 91 14.02 24.67 -36.02
C SER A 91 13.85 25.90 -35.12
N GLU A 92 12.63 26.26 -34.71
CA GLU A 92 12.37 27.49 -33.94
C GLU A 92 12.70 27.39 -32.44
N HIS A 93 12.93 26.20 -31.89
CA HIS A 93 13.28 26.04 -30.46
C HIS A 93 14.78 25.88 -30.19
N LYS A 94 15.63 25.92 -31.22
CA LYS A 94 17.07 25.69 -31.04
C LYS A 94 17.78 26.87 -30.36
N GLU A 95 17.34 28.10 -30.66
CA GLU A 95 17.92 29.32 -30.05
C GLU A 95 17.54 29.51 -28.57
N ASP A 96 16.36 29.04 -28.16
CA ASP A 96 15.93 29.11 -26.76
C ASP A 96 16.67 28.10 -25.88
N TYR A 97 17.05 26.94 -26.44
CA TYR A 97 17.89 25.95 -25.76
C TYR A 97 19.34 26.42 -25.59
N GLU A 98 19.93 27.08 -26.60
CA GLU A 98 21.29 27.64 -26.50
C GLU A 98 21.38 28.84 -25.53
N LYS A 99 20.28 29.57 -25.29
CA LYS A 99 20.20 30.59 -24.23
C LYS A 99 20.12 29.98 -22.83
N LEU A 100 19.54 28.78 -22.68
CA LEU A 100 19.49 28.08 -21.39
C LEU A 100 20.86 27.50 -20.98
N GLU A 101 21.67 27.05 -21.95
CA GLU A 101 23.01 26.49 -21.66
C GLU A 101 24.03 27.52 -21.14
N ARG A 102 23.79 28.82 -21.34
CA ARG A 102 24.64 29.89 -20.78
C ARG A 102 24.33 30.23 -19.32
N TYR A 103 23.26 29.67 -18.75
CA TYR A 103 22.98 29.81 -17.32
C TYR A 103 23.85 28.83 -16.53
N GLN A 104 25.13 29.17 -16.36
CA GLN A 104 25.99 28.51 -15.37
C GLN A 104 25.32 28.68 -13.99
N PRO A 105 25.00 27.58 -13.28
CA PRO A 105 24.46 27.69 -11.93
C PRO A 105 25.46 28.49 -11.09
N THR A 106 24.98 29.60 -10.54
CA THR A 106 25.77 30.47 -9.67
C THR A 106 26.42 29.62 -8.57
N TRP A 107 27.57 30.04 -8.04
CA TRP A 107 28.27 29.30 -6.97
C TRP A 107 27.35 28.95 -5.78
N ARG A 108 26.30 29.75 -5.54
CA ARG A 108 25.27 29.48 -4.53
C ARG A 108 24.29 28.38 -4.91
N ALA A 109 23.91 28.26 -6.18
CA ALA A 109 23.11 27.12 -6.65
C ALA A 109 23.89 25.80 -6.51
N LYS A 110 25.20 25.82 -6.79
CA LYS A 110 26.08 24.66 -6.55
C LYS A 110 26.21 24.34 -5.06
N ARG A 111 26.30 25.36 -4.20
CA ARG A 111 26.31 25.18 -2.73
C ARG A 111 24.98 24.59 -2.21
N LEU A 112 23.84 25.10 -2.66
CA LEU A 112 22.53 24.55 -2.29
C LEU A 112 22.38 23.09 -2.75
N GLN A 113 22.85 22.78 -3.95
CA GLN A 113 22.87 21.41 -4.46
C GLN A 113 23.72 20.48 -3.57
N ALA A 114 24.90 20.92 -3.14
CA ALA A 114 25.75 20.16 -2.23
C ALA A 114 25.09 19.94 -0.85
N VAL A 115 24.37 20.95 -0.33
CA VAL A 115 23.62 20.82 0.92
C VAL A 115 22.46 19.84 0.79
N ILE A 116 21.76 19.84 -0.36
CA ILE A 116 20.70 18.86 -0.65
C ILE A 116 21.28 17.44 -0.68
N GLU A 117 22.40 17.23 -1.36
CA GLU A 117 23.08 15.93 -1.43
C GLU A 117 23.56 15.45 -0.05
N GLU A 118 24.10 16.34 0.77
CA GLU A 118 24.50 16.03 2.15
C GLU A 118 23.28 15.66 3.03
N THR A 119 22.16 16.36 2.83
CA THR A 119 20.89 16.09 3.52
C THR A 119 20.33 14.72 3.12
N GLU A 120 20.38 14.37 1.84
CA GLU A 120 19.97 13.05 1.35
C GLU A 120 20.84 11.93 1.94
N LYS A 121 22.16 12.15 2.01
CA LYS A 121 23.09 11.20 2.62
C LYS A 121 22.77 10.95 4.11
N LYS A 122 22.56 12.01 4.89
CA LYS A 122 22.18 11.90 6.32
C LYS A 122 20.84 11.18 6.50
N ASN A 123 19.87 11.41 5.61
CA ASN A 123 18.60 10.69 5.62
C ASN A 123 18.75 9.19 5.37
N LEU A 124 19.71 8.77 4.52
CA LEU A 124 20.01 7.36 4.30
C LEU A 124 20.69 6.72 5.53
N GLU A 125 21.58 7.45 6.20
CA GLU A 125 22.22 7.01 7.45
C GLU A 125 21.18 6.79 8.57
N ILE A 126 20.31 7.77 8.82
CA ILE A 126 19.22 7.65 9.81
C ILE A 126 18.29 6.46 9.49
N LYS A 127 17.94 6.26 8.22
CA LYS A 127 17.13 5.09 7.80
C LYS A 127 17.84 3.77 8.06
N SER A 128 19.15 3.71 7.85
CA SER A 128 19.97 2.53 8.13
C SER A 128 19.99 2.22 9.64
N ASP A 129 20.16 3.24 10.47
CA ASP A 129 20.22 3.07 11.92
C ASP A 129 18.85 2.74 12.53
N LEU A 130 17.75 3.27 12.00
CA LEU A 130 16.39 2.85 12.35
C LEU A 130 16.16 1.36 12.04
N LYS A 131 16.63 0.87 10.89
CA LYS A 131 16.54 -0.54 10.53
C LYS A 131 17.35 -1.44 11.46
N LYS A 132 18.51 -0.97 11.94
CA LYS A 132 19.30 -1.67 12.97
C LYS A 132 18.58 -1.70 14.32
N LEU A 133 17.93 -0.60 14.70
CA LEU A 133 17.16 -0.50 15.93
C LEU A 133 16.01 -1.52 15.96
N GLU A 134 15.26 -1.67 14.86
CA GLU A 134 14.19 -2.67 14.71
C GLU A 134 14.70 -4.12 14.88
N GLY A 135 15.94 -4.41 14.48
CA GLY A 135 16.55 -5.73 14.62
C GLY A 135 17.17 -6.02 15.99
N THR A 136 17.30 -5.00 16.86
CA THR A 136 18.06 -5.11 18.11
C THR A 136 17.19 -5.64 19.24
N LYS A 137 17.56 -6.82 19.78
CA LYS A 137 16.82 -7.47 20.91
C LYS A 137 17.33 -7.07 22.29
N LYS A 138 18.52 -6.48 22.37
CA LYS A 138 19.16 -6.08 23.63
C LYS A 138 18.83 -4.63 23.93
N GLU A 139 18.20 -4.39 25.07
CA GLU A 139 17.75 -3.05 25.48
C GLU A 139 18.90 -2.03 25.59
N LYS A 140 20.08 -2.47 26.07
CA LYS A 140 21.26 -1.60 26.16
C LYS A 140 21.73 -1.10 24.79
N ASP A 141 21.76 -1.99 23.79
CA ASP A 141 22.20 -1.67 22.44
C ASP A 141 21.14 -0.79 21.73
N ALA A 142 19.86 -1.06 21.99
CA ALA A 142 18.75 -0.24 21.48
C ALA A 142 18.80 1.19 22.03
N LYS A 143 19.16 1.37 23.32
CA LYS A 143 19.32 2.70 23.92
C LYS A 143 20.46 3.49 23.26
N VAL A 144 21.63 2.86 23.05
CA VAL A 144 22.77 3.49 22.37
C VAL A 144 22.40 3.90 20.93
N LEU A 145 21.67 3.04 20.20
CA LEU A 145 21.18 3.35 18.86
C LEU A 145 20.18 4.51 18.87
N MET A 146 19.25 4.56 19.83
CA MET A 146 18.33 5.68 19.96
C MET A 146 19.06 7.00 20.23
N ASP A 147 20.02 7.03 21.15
CA ASP A 147 20.81 8.24 21.45
C ASP A 147 21.57 8.71 20.19
N THR A 148 22.10 7.76 19.41
CA THR A 148 22.78 8.05 18.12
C THR A 148 21.81 8.68 17.12
N ILE A 149 20.61 8.11 16.96
CA ILE A 149 19.58 8.63 16.05
C ILE A 149 19.10 10.02 16.50
N TYR A 150 18.94 10.26 17.81
CA TYR A 150 18.55 11.57 18.33
C TYR A 150 19.60 12.65 18.02
N ASN A 151 20.88 12.34 18.20
CA ASN A 151 21.97 13.26 17.87
C ASN A 151 22.00 13.56 16.35
N GLN A 152 21.85 12.53 15.51
CA GLN A 152 21.77 12.70 14.06
C GLN A 152 20.58 13.58 13.63
N LEU A 153 19.42 13.42 14.27
CA LEU A 153 18.23 14.24 14.01
C LEU A 153 18.42 15.70 14.43
N ASP A 154 19.05 15.95 15.57
CA ASP A 154 19.35 17.32 16.03
C ASP A 154 20.31 18.04 15.07
N ASP A 155 21.36 17.36 14.62
CA ASP A 155 22.29 17.89 13.62
C ASP A 155 21.60 18.15 12.28
N HIS A 156 20.70 17.26 11.86
CA HIS A 156 19.92 17.42 10.64
C HIS A 156 18.96 18.63 10.73
N LEU A 157 18.34 18.85 11.89
CA LEU A 157 17.48 20.00 12.13
C LEU A 157 18.25 21.33 12.03
N LYS A 158 19.47 21.39 12.61
CA LYS A 158 20.33 22.58 12.51
C LYS A 158 20.74 22.88 11.07
N MET A 159 21.07 21.84 10.28
CA MET A 159 21.40 22.00 8.86
C MET A 159 20.21 22.54 8.05
N HIS A 160 19.00 22.05 8.30
CA HIS A 160 17.79 22.57 7.66
C HIS A 160 17.55 24.04 7.99
N GLN A 161 17.62 24.42 9.27
CA GLN A 161 17.44 25.82 9.69
C GLN A 161 18.47 26.74 9.04
N GLN A 162 19.72 26.28 8.89
CA GLN A 162 20.76 27.03 8.20
C GLN A 162 20.46 27.19 6.70
N THR A 163 19.95 26.13 6.06
CA THR A 163 19.59 26.14 4.64
C THR A 163 18.39 27.06 4.37
N GLU A 164 17.39 27.06 5.26
CA GLU A 164 16.25 27.97 5.18
C GLU A 164 16.68 29.43 5.25
N LYS A 165 17.60 29.76 6.17
CA LYS A 165 18.20 31.12 6.24
C LYS A 165 18.91 31.48 4.94
N GLU A 166 19.73 30.59 4.39
CA GLU A 166 20.43 30.84 3.12
C GLU A 166 19.46 31.04 1.94
N ILE A 167 18.34 30.32 1.92
CA ILE A 167 17.27 30.50 0.92
C ILE A 167 16.57 31.85 1.09
N ASP A 168 16.28 32.27 2.31
CA ASP A 168 15.62 33.55 2.55
C ASP A 168 16.54 34.74 2.22
N ASP A 169 17.83 34.66 2.55
CA ASP A 169 18.85 35.63 2.14
C ASP A 169 18.93 35.73 0.60
N LEU A 170 18.84 34.59 -0.09
CA LEU A 170 18.80 34.53 -1.55
C LEU A 170 17.54 35.16 -2.13
N LYS A 171 16.37 34.90 -1.54
CA LYS A 171 15.11 35.54 -1.95
C LYS A 171 15.19 37.05 -1.81
N ASP A 172 15.76 37.54 -0.71
CA ASP A 172 15.90 38.97 -0.46
C ASP A 172 16.89 39.62 -1.42
N GLU A 173 18.00 38.97 -1.75
CA GLU A 173 18.93 39.46 -2.77
C GLU A 173 18.31 39.47 -4.17
N LEU A 174 17.54 38.43 -4.52
CA LEU A 174 16.78 38.39 -5.78
C LEU A 174 15.74 39.50 -5.85
N ARG A 175 15.03 39.78 -4.74
CA ARG A 175 14.09 40.92 -4.66
C ARG A 175 14.81 42.25 -4.89
N LYS A 176 15.98 42.45 -4.27
CA LYS A 176 16.82 43.65 -4.49
C LYS A 176 17.27 43.77 -5.95
N LYS A 177 17.74 42.68 -6.58
CA LYS A 177 18.20 42.68 -7.98
C LYS A 177 17.09 42.89 -8.99
N LEU A 178 15.88 42.40 -8.71
CA LEU A 178 14.72 42.54 -9.59
C LEU A 178 14.01 43.91 -9.46
N GLY A 179 14.55 44.83 -8.66
CA GLY A 179 13.98 46.16 -8.48
C GLY A 179 12.57 46.15 -7.89
N LYS A 180 12.13 45.04 -7.30
CA LYS A 180 10.84 44.97 -6.62
C LYS A 180 11.03 45.57 -5.23
N PRO A 181 10.44 46.74 -4.91
CA PRO A 181 10.53 47.29 -3.57
C PRO A 181 9.97 46.24 -2.60
N ALA A 182 10.71 45.99 -1.52
CA ALA A 182 10.24 45.13 -0.44
C ALA A 182 8.82 45.55 -0.05
N PRO A 183 7.90 44.62 0.26
CA PRO A 183 6.55 44.96 0.69
C PRO A 183 6.68 45.79 1.97
N LYS A 184 6.61 47.12 1.82
CA LYS A 184 6.51 48.04 2.93
C LYS A 184 5.22 47.66 3.66
N LYS A 185 5.36 47.19 4.90
CA LYS A 185 4.27 47.17 5.86
C LYS A 185 3.70 48.59 5.89
N ASN A 186 2.48 48.72 5.38
CA ASN A 186 1.53 49.82 5.53
C ASN A 186 2.15 51.17 5.93
N SER A 187 2.48 51.97 4.93
CA SER A 187 2.40 53.43 5.06
C SER A 187 1.40 53.90 4.01
N GLU A 188 0.15 54.10 4.45
CA GLU A 188 -0.80 54.98 3.78
C GLU A 188 -0.18 56.36 3.78
N ASP A 189 0.39 56.80 2.64
CA ASP A 189 0.66 58.21 2.30
C ASP A 189 1.52 58.22 1.04
N ASP A 190 0.89 57.98 -0.12
CA ASP A 190 1.47 58.41 -1.39
C ASP A 190 0.37 58.61 -2.45
N LYS A 191 -0.38 59.70 -2.27
CA LYS A 191 -1.34 60.22 -3.25
C LYS A 191 -0.93 61.64 -3.65
N SER A 192 0.15 61.83 -4.42
CA SER A 192 0.37 63.18 -4.99
C SER A 192 1.12 63.30 -6.32
N LEU A 193 1.40 62.22 -7.06
CA LEU A 193 2.16 62.34 -8.33
C LEU A 193 1.47 61.67 -9.54
N GLN A 194 0.18 61.93 -9.72
CA GLN A 194 -0.52 61.74 -11.01
C GLN A 194 -1.12 63.06 -11.49
N SER A 195 -0.26 64.03 -11.80
CA SER A 195 -0.69 65.25 -12.48
C SER A 195 0.08 65.36 -13.80
N ARG A 196 -0.69 65.45 -14.89
CA ARG A 196 -0.26 65.73 -16.28
C ARG A 196 0.29 64.54 -17.08
N ARG A 197 -0.59 63.57 -17.38
CA ARG A 197 -0.51 62.89 -18.68
C ARG A 197 -1.39 63.66 -19.68
N PRO A 198 -0.93 63.90 -20.92
CA PRO A 198 -1.76 64.45 -21.98
C PRO A 198 -2.99 63.57 -22.15
N MET A 199 -4.18 64.18 -22.25
CA MET A 199 -5.40 63.42 -22.53
C MET A 199 -5.26 62.81 -23.92
N ALA A 200 -5.17 61.48 -23.96
CA ALA A 200 -5.14 60.71 -25.20
C ALA A 200 -6.37 61.04 -26.05
N SER A 201 -6.20 61.03 -27.37
CA SER A 201 -7.27 61.26 -28.34
C SER A 201 -8.47 60.33 -28.03
N PRO A 202 -9.73 60.73 -28.28
CA PRO A 202 -10.89 59.85 -28.07
C PRO A 202 -10.76 58.47 -28.72
N GLU A 203 -10.16 58.39 -29.93
CA GLU A 203 -9.85 57.11 -30.58
C GLU A 203 -8.79 56.29 -29.83
N GLU A 204 -7.75 56.94 -29.32
CA GLU A 204 -6.73 56.29 -28.50
C GLU A 204 -7.32 55.78 -27.18
N GLN A 205 -8.27 56.49 -26.57
CA GLN A 205 -8.93 56.04 -25.34
C GLN A 205 -9.77 54.78 -25.58
N VAL A 206 -10.51 54.71 -26.69
CA VAL A 206 -11.27 53.53 -27.08
C VAL A 206 -10.33 52.35 -27.34
N LEU A 207 -9.26 52.56 -28.12
CA LEU A 207 -8.27 51.53 -28.41
C LEU A 207 -7.58 51.04 -27.13
N THR A 208 -7.26 51.95 -26.21
CA THR A 208 -6.64 51.60 -24.92
C THR A 208 -7.60 50.79 -24.06
N TYR A 209 -8.89 51.13 -24.05
CA TYR A 209 -9.91 50.38 -23.33
C TYR A 209 -10.07 48.97 -23.90
N GLU A 210 -10.13 48.85 -25.23
CA GLU A 210 -10.24 47.57 -25.93
C GLU A 210 -9.02 46.68 -25.66
N LEU A 211 -7.81 47.22 -25.82
CA LEU A 211 -6.55 46.52 -25.52
C LEU A 211 -6.48 46.09 -24.05
N LYS A 212 -6.88 46.95 -23.13
CA LYS A 212 -6.90 46.65 -21.68
C LYS A 212 -7.89 45.53 -21.36
N SER A 213 -9.09 45.55 -21.96
CA SER A 213 -10.09 44.50 -21.79
C SER A 213 -9.60 43.15 -22.33
N GLN A 214 -8.90 43.16 -23.46
CA GLN A 214 -8.32 41.95 -24.05
C GLN A 214 -7.18 41.40 -23.20
N LEU A 215 -6.31 42.27 -22.67
CA LEU A 215 -5.27 41.90 -21.72
C LEU A 215 -5.84 41.32 -20.42
N LEU A 216 -6.88 41.94 -19.84
CA LEU A 216 -7.55 41.42 -18.65
C LEU A 216 -8.12 40.02 -18.91
N ARG A 217 -8.76 39.81 -20.06
CA ARG A 217 -9.29 38.49 -20.45
C ARG A 217 -8.19 37.43 -20.59
N ASN A 218 -7.03 37.81 -21.14
CA ASN A 218 -5.87 36.92 -21.24
C ASN A 218 -5.30 36.57 -19.86
N VAL A 219 -5.21 37.55 -18.95
CA VAL A 219 -4.78 37.35 -17.56
C VAL A 219 -5.75 36.45 -16.81
N GLU A 220 -7.05 36.65 -16.97
CA GLU A 220 -8.09 35.77 -16.39
C GLU A 220 -7.96 34.34 -16.89
N MET A 221 -7.76 34.13 -18.19
CA MET A 221 -7.53 32.80 -18.76
C MET A 221 -6.26 32.14 -18.21
N GLN A 222 -5.15 32.88 -18.12
CA GLN A 222 -3.90 32.36 -17.56
C GLN A 222 -4.05 31.98 -16.08
N ASN A 223 -4.71 32.83 -15.29
CA ASN A 223 -4.99 32.54 -13.88
C ASN A 223 -5.89 31.31 -13.72
N HIS A 224 -6.88 31.13 -14.60
CA HIS A 224 -7.72 29.94 -14.58
C HIS A 224 -6.91 28.69 -14.91
N ARG A 225 -6.04 28.74 -15.93
CA ARG A 225 -5.13 27.63 -16.28
C ARG A 225 -4.19 27.27 -15.13
N LEU A 226 -3.53 28.26 -14.53
CA LEU A 226 -2.65 28.06 -13.36
C LEU A 226 -3.41 27.43 -12.19
N LYS A 227 -4.64 27.87 -11.91
CA LYS A 227 -5.47 27.29 -10.85
C LYS A 227 -5.80 25.81 -11.13
N THR A 228 -6.11 25.46 -12.39
CA THR A 228 -6.36 24.06 -12.77
C THR A 228 -5.11 23.20 -12.70
N GLU A 229 -3.94 23.72 -13.09
CA GLU A 229 -2.66 23.02 -13.00
C GLU A 229 -2.26 22.76 -11.55
N LEU A 230 -2.39 23.77 -10.67
CA LEU A 230 -2.12 23.61 -9.24
C LEU A 230 -3.03 22.54 -8.62
N THR A 231 -4.34 22.59 -8.93
CA THR A 231 -5.29 21.57 -8.45
C THR A 231 -4.93 20.17 -8.96
N LEU A 232 -4.45 20.06 -10.21
CA LEU A 232 -4.02 18.78 -10.78
C LEU A 232 -2.75 18.26 -10.10
N HIS A 233 -1.79 19.14 -9.79
CA HIS A 233 -0.60 18.79 -9.03
C HIS A 233 -0.93 18.30 -7.62
N GLU A 234 -1.84 18.97 -6.91
CA GLU A 234 -2.33 18.54 -5.59
C GLU A 234 -2.98 17.15 -5.66
N LYS A 235 -3.84 16.90 -6.66
CA LYS A 235 -4.45 15.57 -6.85
C LYS A 235 -3.41 14.50 -7.20
N MET A 236 -2.37 14.86 -7.96
CA MET A 236 -1.29 13.94 -8.30
C MET A 236 -0.43 13.59 -7.08
N THR A 237 -0.14 14.54 -6.20
CA THR A 237 0.60 14.28 -4.95
C THR A 237 -0.24 13.45 -3.98
N GLU A 238 -1.53 13.74 -3.85
CA GLU A 238 -2.48 12.93 -3.06
C GLU A 238 -2.57 11.49 -3.59
N ALA A 239 -2.71 11.31 -4.90
CA ALA A 239 -2.73 9.97 -5.52
C ALA A 239 -1.42 9.19 -5.29
N LYS A 240 -0.26 9.87 -5.32
CA LYS A 240 1.02 9.24 -4.99
C LYS A 240 1.07 8.80 -3.52
N LEU A 241 0.58 9.61 -2.59
CA LEU A 241 0.52 9.27 -1.16
C LEU A 241 -0.41 8.08 -0.91
N LEU A 242 -1.60 8.08 -1.53
CA LEU A 242 -2.55 6.97 -1.45
C LEU A 242 -1.97 5.67 -2.02
N ASN A 243 -1.23 5.74 -3.14
CA ASN A 243 -0.54 4.57 -3.69
C ASN A 243 0.56 4.04 -2.77
N GLN A 244 1.33 4.92 -2.12
CA GLN A 244 2.31 4.49 -1.12
C GLN A 244 1.64 3.82 0.09
N GLN A 245 0.51 4.36 0.56
CA GLN A 245 -0.27 3.77 1.65
C GLN A 245 -0.85 2.41 1.26
N ASN A 246 -1.41 2.27 0.05
CA ASN A 246 -1.91 1.00 -0.46
C ASN A 246 -0.80 -0.05 -0.56
N LYS A 247 0.42 0.35 -0.97
CA LYS A 247 1.58 -0.55 -0.99
C LYS A 247 1.92 -1.04 0.43
N ARG A 248 2.03 -0.13 1.40
CA ARG A 248 2.27 -0.50 2.82
C ARG A 248 1.22 -1.45 3.36
N LEU A 249 -0.07 -1.16 3.13
CA LEU A 249 -1.17 -2.03 3.58
C LEU A 249 -1.12 -3.42 2.91
N THR A 250 -0.66 -3.50 1.67
CA THR A 250 -0.46 -4.78 0.97
C THR A 250 0.68 -5.58 1.60
N ASP A 251 1.79 -4.93 1.92
CA ASP A 251 2.94 -5.53 2.59
C ASP A 251 2.57 -6.01 4.02
N ASP A 252 1.81 -5.23 4.77
CA ASP A 252 1.29 -5.61 6.08
C ASP A 252 0.34 -6.82 5.99
N ASN A 253 -0.53 -6.84 4.99
CA ASN A 253 -1.47 -7.94 4.78
C ASN A 253 -0.75 -9.24 4.41
N THR A 254 0.27 -9.17 3.54
CA THR A 254 1.10 -10.34 3.19
C THR A 254 1.89 -10.85 4.39
N THR A 255 2.47 -9.96 5.20
CA THR A 255 3.17 -10.31 6.44
C THR A 255 2.22 -10.94 7.47
N SER A 256 1.01 -10.39 7.62
CA SER A 256 -0.02 -10.93 8.51
C SER A 256 -0.47 -12.34 8.09
N LYS A 257 -0.72 -12.55 6.78
CA LYS A 257 -1.07 -13.86 6.22
C LYS A 257 0.03 -14.90 6.44
N THR A 258 1.29 -14.55 6.19
CA THR A 258 2.43 -15.46 6.39
C THR A 258 2.63 -15.82 7.86
N ASN A 259 2.49 -14.85 8.78
CA ASN A 259 2.55 -15.11 10.21
C ASN A 259 1.39 -15.99 10.70
N THR A 260 0.16 -15.74 10.23
CA THR A 260 -1.01 -16.56 10.55
C THR A 260 -0.82 -18.00 10.08
N LEU A 261 -0.28 -18.19 8.87
CA LEU A 261 0.02 -19.53 8.35
C LEU A 261 1.11 -20.26 9.17
N ARG A 262 2.14 -19.56 9.63
CA ARG A 262 3.16 -20.12 10.53
C ARG A 262 2.55 -20.55 11.88
N LEU A 263 1.72 -19.70 12.48
CA LEU A 263 1.00 -20.02 13.72
C LEU A 263 0.10 -21.24 13.55
N MET A 264 -0.67 -21.30 12.46
CA MET A 264 -1.52 -22.45 12.14
C MET A 264 -0.71 -23.74 12.04
N LYS A 265 0.44 -23.73 11.32
CA LYS A 265 1.35 -24.88 11.25
C LYS A 265 1.92 -25.29 12.60
N MET A 266 2.26 -24.33 13.47
CA MET A 266 2.72 -24.64 14.82
C MET A 266 1.63 -25.30 15.68
N PHE A 267 0.40 -24.80 15.61
CA PHE A 267 -0.73 -25.41 16.32
C PHE A 267 -1.08 -26.79 15.78
N GLU A 268 -1.05 -26.97 14.46
CA GLU A 268 -1.26 -28.27 13.83
C GLU A 268 -0.18 -29.28 14.26
N LYS A 269 1.09 -28.86 14.33
CA LYS A 269 2.17 -29.70 14.86
C LYS A 269 1.93 -30.05 16.33
N LYS A 270 1.61 -29.07 17.18
CA LYS A 270 1.31 -29.32 18.60
C LYS A 270 0.12 -30.26 18.80
N ALA A 271 -0.91 -30.14 17.97
CA ALA A 271 -2.07 -31.05 18.00
C ALA A 271 -1.64 -32.48 17.65
N LYS A 272 -0.85 -32.66 16.59
CA LYS A 272 -0.28 -33.97 16.21
C LYS A 272 0.60 -34.57 17.31
N ASP A 273 1.44 -33.77 17.94
CA ASP A 273 2.31 -34.22 19.05
C ASP A 273 1.47 -34.65 20.27
N ALA A 274 0.40 -33.90 20.59
CA ALA A 274 -0.53 -34.25 21.67
C ALA A 274 -1.32 -35.54 21.36
N ASP A 275 -1.78 -35.72 20.13
CA ASP A 275 -2.46 -36.94 19.69
C ASP A 275 -1.54 -38.16 19.75
N ALA A 276 -0.26 -38.01 19.38
CA ALA A 276 0.73 -39.07 19.50
C ALA A 276 0.94 -39.48 20.96
N LYS A 277 1.08 -38.49 21.86
CA LYS A 277 1.21 -38.72 23.30
C LYS A 277 -0.03 -39.39 23.90
N LEU A 278 -1.23 -38.99 23.47
CA LEU A 278 -2.48 -39.62 23.91
C LEU A 278 -2.53 -41.09 23.51
N LYS A 279 -2.12 -41.42 22.28
CA LYS A 279 -2.04 -42.81 21.81
C LYS A 279 -1.05 -43.63 22.63
N GLU A 280 0.11 -43.06 22.97
CA GLU A 280 1.10 -43.70 23.85
C GLU A 280 0.53 -43.99 25.24
N MET A 281 -0.08 -43.00 25.89
CA MET A 281 -0.72 -43.18 27.20
C MET A 281 -1.85 -44.22 27.15
N GLN A 282 -2.63 -44.27 26.07
CA GLN A 282 -3.67 -45.28 25.90
C GLN A 282 -3.08 -46.70 25.78
N LEU A 283 -1.94 -46.85 25.10
CA LEU A 283 -1.23 -48.13 25.02
C LEU A 283 -0.69 -48.56 26.39
N GLU A 284 -0.14 -47.63 27.18
CA GLU A 284 0.31 -47.90 28.55
C GLU A 284 -0.84 -48.31 29.47
N LEU A 285 -1.97 -47.60 29.40
CA LEU A 285 -3.17 -47.95 30.15
C LEU A 285 -3.66 -49.36 29.81
N ASN A 286 -3.68 -49.72 28.52
CA ASN A 286 -4.05 -51.06 28.09
C ASN A 286 -3.09 -52.13 28.62
N LYS A 287 -1.77 -51.88 28.62
CA LYS A 287 -0.78 -52.79 29.21
C LYS A 287 -1.00 -52.96 30.73
N ALA A 288 -1.23 -51.85 31.44
CA ALA A 288 -1.51 -51.87 32.88
C ALA A 288 -2.79 -52.67 33.20
N GLN A 289 -3.86 -52.47 32.42
CA GLN A 289 -5.10 -53.23 32.55
C GLN A 289 -4.90 -54.73 32.28
N GLN A 290 -4.13 -55.09 31.26
CA GLN A 290 -3.80 -56.50 30.99
C GLN A 290 -3.00 -57.13 32.13
N LEU A 291 -2.02 -56.40 32.67
CA LEU A 291 -1.22 -56.86 33.80
C LEU A 291 -2.09 -57.04 35.06
N ALA A 292 -2.99 -56.10 35.36
CA ALA A 292 -3.93 -56.21 36.46
C ALA A 292 -4.84 -57.44 36.32
N ARG A 293 -5.35 -57.71 35.10
CA ARG A 293 -6.12 -58.95 34.82
C ARG A 293 -5.31 -60.22 35.07
N LYS A 294 -4.03 -60.24 34.69
CA LYS A 294 -3.14 -61.39 34.97
C LYS A 294 -2.92 -61.60 36.47
N TYR A 295 -2.68 -60.53 37.22
CA TYR A 295 -2.54 -60.62 38.68
C TYR A 295 -3.82 -61.11 39.34
N HIS A 296 -4.99 -60.64 38.89
CA HIS A 296 -6.28 -61.11 39.38
C HIS A 296 -6.48 -62.61 39.11
N GLN A 297 -6.15 -63.08 37.91
CA GLN A 297 -6.20 -64.51 37.58
C GLN A 297 -5.24 -65.36 38.43
N MET A 298 -4.01 -64.88 38.66
CA MET A 298 -3.05 -65.55 39.54
C MET A 298 -3.57 -65.63 40.98
N TYR A 299 -4.13 -64.53 41.48
CA TYR A 299 -4.75 -64.48 42.80
C TYR A 299 -5.91 -65.48 42.93
N ASP A 300 -6.80 -65.55 41.93
CA ASP A 300 -7.91 -66.51 41.92
C ASP A 300 -7.42 -67.97 41.87
N MET A 301 -6.34 -68.25 41.12
CA MET A 301 -5.73 -69.58 41.10
C MET A 301 -5.12 -69.93 42.46
N GLU A 302 -4.39 -69.02 43.10
CA GLU A 302 -3.80 -69.21 44.44
C GLU A 302 -4.90 -69.44 45.48
N ARG A 303 -6.00 -68.66 45.40
CA ARG A 303 -7.17 -68.79 46.26
C ARG A 303 -7.81 -70.18 46.14
N ARG A 304 -8.00 -70.67 44.92
CA ARG A 304 -8.53 -72.03 44.65
C ARG A 304 -7.57 -73.12 45.12
N ARG A 305 -6.26 -72.92 44.92
CA ARG A 305 -5.22 -73.89 45.31
C ARG A 305 -5.12 -74.05 46.83
N ASN A 306 -5.26 -72.98 47.59
CA ASN A 306 -5.18 -73.01 49.06
C ASN A 306 -6.49 -73.44 49.73
N GLY A 307 -7.52 -73.82 48.96
CA GLY A 307 -8.75 -74.38 49.49
C GLY A 307 -9.54 -73.43 50.40
N LEU A 308 -9.33 -72.12 50.31
CA LEU A 308 -10.04 -71.16 51.15
C LEU A 308 -11.51 -71.05 50.66
N PRO A 309 -12.51 -71.46 51.46
CA PRO A 309 -13.90 -71.42 51.05
C PRO A 309 -14.35 -69.96 50.92
N GLU A 310 -15.05 -69.70 49.82
CA GLU A 310 -15.63 -68.41 49.46
C GLU A 310 -16.75 -68.07 50.44
N GLY A 311 -16.50 -67.23 51.46
CA GLY A 311 -17.58 -66.89 52.39
C GLY A 311 -17.35 -66.00 53.62
N THR A 312 -16.13 -65.77 54.12
CA THR A 312 -15.96 -64.96 55.35
C THR A 312 -15.12 -63.71 55.09
N TYR A 313 -15.77 -62.67 54.58
CA TYR A 313 -15.27 -61.30 54.66
C TYR A 313 -15.46 -60.79 56.09
N SER A 314 -14.53 -61.12 56.99
CA SER A 314 -14.42 -60.39 58.26
C SER A 314 -13.53 -59.17 58.04
N THR A 315 -14.17 -58.00 58.06
CA THR A 315 -13.56 -56.68 58.24
C THR A 315 -12.57 -56.73 59.41
N PRO A 316 -11.31 -56.25 59.27
CA PRO A 316 -10.40 -56.24 60.39
C PRO A 316 -10.74 -55.05 61.29
N GLU A 317 -11.34 -55.37 62.44
CA GLU A 317 -11.43 -54.50 63.60
C GLU A 317 -10.04 -54.37 64.24
N PRO A 318 -9.60 -53.18 64.68
CA PRO A 318 -8.32 -53.00 65.32
C PRO A 318 -8.45 -53.27 66.82
N GLU A 319 -8.27 -54.51 67.27
CA GLU A 319 -8.14 -54.79 68.70
C GLU A 319 -6.80 -55.40 69.08
N SER A 320 -6.19 -54.66 70.01
CA SER A 320 -5.12 -55.02 70.94
C SER A 320 -5.34 -56.41 71.57
N GLY A 321 -4.33 -57.29 71.49
CA GLY A 321 -4.36 -58.55 72.24
C GLY A 321 -3.25 -59.54 71.87
N THR A 322 -2.19 -59.53 72.68
CA THR A 322 -1.15 -60.55 72.98
C THR A 322 -1.08 -61.90 72.20
N PRO A 323 0.14 -62.38 71.88
CA PRO A 323 0.37 -63.54 71.02
C PRO A 323 0.24 -64.87 71.78
N ARG A 324 -0.54 -65.80 71.23
CA ARG A 324 -0.50 -67.22 71.63
C ARG A 324 0.32 -67.99 70.61
N GLN A 325 1.46 -68.50 71.09
CA GLN A 325 2.30 -69.47 70.39
C GLN A 325 1.47 -70.68 69.96
N ASN A 326 1.51 -71.00 68.67
CA ASN A 326 1.18 -72.34 68.19
C ASN A 326 2.27 -72.78 67.20
N ASN A 327 3.09 -73.72 67.68
CA ASN A 327 4.17 -74.32 66.93
C ASN A 327 3.65 -75.50 66.11
N ASN A 328 4.31 -75.71 64.97
CA ASN A 328 4.33 -76.90 64.13
C ASN A 328 3.22 -77.03 63.07
N SER A 329 3.49 -76.42 61.92
CA SER A 329 3.30 -77.06 60.61
C SER A 329 4.32 -76.52 59.61
N SER A 330 5.39 -77.31 59.43
CA SER A 330 6.08 -77.56 58.15
C SER A 330 6.27 -76.40 57.15
N SER A 331 7.40 -75.71 57.29
CA SER A 331 8.42 -75.51 56.24
C SER A 331 7.95 -75.66 54.77
N PHE A 332 7.52 -74.56 54.16
CA PHE A 332 7.46 -74.43 52.69
C PHE A 332 8.11 -73.14 52.13
N LEU A 333 8.68 -72.30 52.99
CA LEU A 333 9.55 -71.20 52.55
C LEU A 333 10.92 -71.42 53.19
N GLY A 334 11.94 -71.62 52.34
CA GLY A 334 13.31 -71.98 52.72
C GLY A 334 13.83 -71.19 53.91
N GLN A 335 14.08 -71.92 55.00
CA GLN A 335 14.35 -71.45 56.35
C GLN A 335 15.81 -70.95 56.53
N ASN A 336 16.33 -70.24 55.52
CA ASN A 336 17.64 -69.57 55.52
C ASN A 336 17.67 -68.35 54.59
N VAL A 337 16.55 -67.66 54.36
CA VAL A 337 16.64 -66.22 54.07
C VAL A 337 17.10 -65.59 55.37
N ARG A 338 18.41 -65.42 55.51
CA ARG A 338 19.06 -64.94 56.74
C ARG A 338 18.39 -63.62 57.12
N VAL A 339 18.10 -63.40 58.40
CA VAL A 339 17.53 -62.13 58.90
C VAL A 339 18.25 -60.90 58.31
N ASN A 340 19.56 -61.03 58.05
CA ASN A 340 20.39 -60.04 57.37
C ASN A 340 19.93 -59.68 55.93
N ASP A 341 19.33 -60.60 55.18
CA ASP A 341 18.79 -60.32 53.84
C ASP A 341 17.50 -59.51 53.90
N VAL A 342 16.70 -59.72 54.95
CA VAL A 342 15.49 -58.92 55.20
C VAL A 342 15.88 -57.51 55.62
N ILE A 343 16.89 -57.38 56.49
CA ILE A 343 17.43 -56.07 56.90
C ILE A 343 17.95 -55.30 55.68
N ARG A 344 18.79 -55.92 54.84
CA ARG A 344 19.31 -55.29 53.61
C ARG A 344 18.21 -54.86 52.64
N LYS A 345 17.17 -55.69 52.48
CA LYS A 345 16.01 -55.31 51.64
C LYS A 345 15.23 -54.13 52.22
N ASN A 346 15.03 -54.10 53.53
CA ASN A 346 14.37 -52.98 54.19
C ASN A 346 15.19 -51.68 54.06
N GLU A 347 16.52 -51.74 54.17
CA GLU A 347 17.40 -50.57 53.95
C GLU A 347 17.23 -50.02 52.53
N VAL A 348 17.28 -50.88 51.50
CA VAL A 348 17.07 -50.47 50.10
C VAL A 348 15.67 -49.86 49.90
N LEU A 349 14.64 -50.45 50.51
CA LEU A 349 13.27 -49.91 50.43
C LEU A 349 13.14 -48.56 51.13
N VAL A 350 13.83 -48.34 52.25
CA VAL A 350 13.85 -47.03 52.94
C VAL A 350 14.54 -45.98 52.06
N GLU A 351 15.69 -46.29 51.48
CA GLU A 351 16.38 -45.38 50.54
C GLU A 351 15.53 -45.05 49.30
N GLU A 352 14.85 -46.04 48.74
CA GLU A 352 13.94 -45.84 47.62
C GLU A 352 12.74 -44.97 48.01
N ASN A 353 12.18 -45.19 49.19
CA ASN A 353 11.08 -44.38 49.72
C ASN A 353 11.51 -42.92 49.92
N GLU A 354 12.70 -42.68 50.48
CA GLU A 354 13.27 -41.32 50.59
C GLU A 354 13.49 -40.67 49.22
N LYS A 355 13.94 -41.44 48.22
CA LYS A 355 14.08 -40.95 46.84
C LYS A 355 12.73 -40.57 46.24
N LEU A 356 11.70 -41.39 46.42
CA LEU A 356 10.34 -41.11 45.97
C LEU A 356 9.76 -39.87 46.68
N HIS A 357 9.99 -39.71 47.98
CA HIS A 357 9.57 -38.51 48.73
C HIS A 357 10.23 -37.23 48.19
N ARG A 358 11.53 -37.27 47.88
CA ARG A 358 12.24 -36.14 47.24
C ARG A 358 11.68 -35.83 45.85
N GLU A 359 11.37 -36.85 45.06
CA GLU A 359 10.79 -36.67 43.73
C GLU A 359 9.38 -36.08 43.80
N ILE A 360 8.54 -36.53 44.74
CA ILE A 360 7.21 -35.93 44.98
C ILE A 360 7.35 -34.45 45.37
N ALA A 361 8.31 -34.11 46.24
CA ALA A 361 8.56 -32.73 46.63
C ALA A 361 8.99 -31.86 45.43
N ARG A 362 9.89 -32.38 44.57
CA ARG A 362 10.32 -31.72 43.33
C ARG A 362 9.14 -31.48 42.38
N LEU A 363 8.34 -32.52 42.12
CA LEU A 363 7.16 -32.43 41.24
C LEU A 363 6.11 -31.45 41.78
N LYS A 364 5.92 -31.37 43.11
CA LYS A 364 5.06 -30.35 43.73
C LYS A 364 5.57 -28.94 43.48
N HIS A 365 6.88 -28.72 43.60
CA HIS A 365 7.50 -27.43 43.31
C HIS A 365 7.36 -27.04 41.82
N ASP A 366 7.66 -27.97 40.91
CA ASP A 366 7.54 -27.76 39.47
C ASP A 366 6.08 -27.47 39.06
N ASN A 367 5.11 -28.21 39.62
CA ASN A 367 3.68 -27.95 39.42
C ASN A 367 3.27 -26.56 39.91
N ALA A 368 3.75 -26.12 41.07
CA ALA A 368 3.50 -24.76 41.55
C ALA A 368 4.07 -23.70 40.59
N GLY A 369 5.26 -23.94 40.04
CA GLY A 369 5.87 -23.10 39.00
C GLY A 369 5.05 -23.05 37.71
N LEU A 370 4.56 -24.20 37.23
CA LEU A 370 3.70 -24.30 36.05
C LEU A 370 2.37 -23.58 36.25
N ILE A 371 1.73 -23.71 37.41
CA ILE A 371 0.50 -22.98 37.74
C ILE A 371 0.74 -21.47 37.72
N LYS A 372 1.85 -20.99 38.29
CA LYS A 372 2.21 -19.56 38.21
C LYS A 372 2.37 -19.11 36.77
N LYS A 373 3.11 -19.85 35.94
CA LYS A 373 3.29 -19.54 34.51
C LYS A 373 1.95 -19.51 33.76
N CYS A 374 1.05 -20.46 34.04
CA CYS A 374 -0.28 -20.51 33.46
C CYS A 374 -1.11 -19.26 33.81
N LYS A 375 -1.09 -18.84 35.09
CA LYS A 375 -1.76 -17.61 35.53
C LYS A 375 -1.24 -16.35 34.84
N HIS A 376 0.09 -16.22 34.68
CA HIS A 376 0.68 -15.09 33.96
C HIS A 376 0.28 -15.11 32.48
N ALA A 377 0.36 -16.27 31.82
CA ALA A 377 -0.07 -16.40 30.42
C ALA A 377 -1.56 -16.08 30.21
N MET A 378 -2.41 -16.40 31.18
CA MET A 378 -3.83 -16.00 31.17
C MET A 378 -4.00 -14.48 31.29
N SER A 379 -3.28 -13.84 32.24
CA SER A 379 -3.29 -12.38 32.40
C SER A 379 -2.79 -11.66 31.14
N ASP A 380 -1.73 -12.17 30.49
CA ASP A 380 -1.19 -11.62 29.25
C ASP A 380 -2.22 -11.76 28.11
N LYS A 381 -2.89 -12.91 28.02
CA LYS A 381 -3.97 -13.12 27.06
C LYS A 381 -5.09 -12.10 27.25
N GLU A 382 -5.55 -11.88 28.48
CA GLU A 382 -6.61 -10.90 28.78
C GLU A 382 -6.18 -9.48 28.41
N SER A 383 -4.93 -9.09 28.72
CA SER A 383 -4.36 -7.81 28.31
C SER A 383 -4.29 -7.63 26.78
N VAL A 384 -3.90 -8.68 26.05
CA VAL A 384 -3.92 -8.67 24.57
C VAL A 384 -5.34 -8.52 24.03
N VAL A 385 -6.31 -9.26 24.59
CA VAL A 385 -7.73 -9.16 24.18
C VAL A 385 -8.25 -7.74 24.39
N HIS A 386 -7.98 -7.13 25.54
CA HIS A 386 -8.43 -5.75 25.81
C HIS A 386 -7.82 -4.73 24.84
N ARG A 387 -6.54 -4.90 24.47
CA ARG A 387 -5.89 -4.06 23.44
C ARG A 387 -6.51 -4.24 22.06
N LEU A 388 -6.89 -5.48 21.70
CA LEU A 388 -7.59 -5.76 20.45
C LEU A 388 -8.97 -5.09 20.43
N ASP A 389 -9.75 -5.20 21.51
CA ASP A 389 -11.08 -4.56 21.61
C ASP A 389 -10.99 -3.04 21.45
N THR A 390 -10.01 -2.42 22.11
CA THR A 390 -9.73 -0.98 21.99
C THR A 390 -9.36 -0.60 20.54
N SER A 391 -8.49 -1.39 19.91
CA SER A 391 -8.10 -1.18 18.51
C SER A 391 -9.29 -1.33 17.55
N GLU A 392 -10.16 -2.32 17.79
CA GLU A 392 -11.38 -2.51 17.01
C GLU A 392 -12.36 -1.35 17.16
N ALA A 393 -12.56 -0.84 18.38
CA ALA A 393 -13.39 0.33 18.64
C ALA A 393 -12.86 1.55 17.87
N ASN A 394 -11.55 1.81 17.94
CA ASN A 394 -10.90 2.89 17.21
C ASN A 394 -11.08 2.74 15.68
N ARG A 395 -10.94 1.52 15.16
CA ARG A 395 -11.16 1.25 13.72
C ARG A 395 -12.59 1.56 13.30
N ARG A 396 -13.59 1.15 14.11
CA ARG A 396 -15.01 1.44 13.83
C ARG A 396 -15.28 2.95 13.82
N ASP A 397 -14.68 3.70 14.72
CA ASP A 397 -14.83 5.16 14.79
C ASP A 397 -14.15 5.87 13.61
N LEU A 398 -12.96 5.41 13.21
CA LEU A 398 -12.29 5.92 12.01
C LEU A 398 -13.11 5.65 10.74
N THR A 399 -13.70 4.46 10.60
CA THR A 399 -14.60 4.15 9.47
C THR A 399 -15.82 5.08 9.45
N LYS A 400 -16.46 5.31 10.60
CA LYS A 400 -17.58 6.27 10.70
C LYS A 400 -17.18 7.68 10.31
N ARG A 401 -15.99 8.16 10.70
CA ARG A 401 -15.48 9.48 10.30
C ARG A 401 -15.25 9.54 8.79
N LEU A 402 -14.62 8.52 8.22
CA LEU A 402 -14.38 8.42 6.78
C LEU A 402 -15.68 8.48 5.98
N ASP A 403 -16.73 7.78 6.42
CA ASP A 403 -18.02 7.79 5.72
C ASP A 403 -18.74 9.15 5.82
N ARG A 404 -18.58 9.86 6.94
CA ARG A 404 -19.06 11.25 7.09
C ARG A 404 -18.33 12.18 6.11
N GLU A 405 -17.01 12.11 6.04
CA GLU A 405 -16.20 12.92 5.11
C GLU A 405 -16.56 12.63 3.65
N LYS A 406 -16.71 11.35 3.28
CA LYS A 406 -17.18 10.96 1.93
C LYS A 406 -18.55 11.56 1.61
N THR A 407 -19.46 11.55 2.58
CA THR A 407 -20.81 12.13 2.40
C THR A 407 -20.74 13.65 2.24
N GLN A 408 -19.94 14.33 3.05
CA GLN A 408 -19.72 15.78 2.95
C GLN A 408 -19.08 16.16 1.61
N HIS A 409 -18.03 15.45 1.20
CA HIS A 409 -17.39 15.63 -0.10
C HIS A 409 -18.37 15.42 -1.26
N ASN A 410 -19.19 14.37 -1.21
CA ASN A 410 -20.21 14.12 -2.23
C ASN A 410 -21.26 15.25 -2.28
N ASN A 411 -21.67 15.78 -1.13
CA ASN A 411 -22.62 16.89 -1.08
C ASN A 411 -22.01 18.18 -1.64
N LEU A 412 -20.76 18.49 -1.28
CA LEU A 412 -20.03 19.64 -1.82
C LEU A 412 -19.83 19.51 -3.33
N SER A 413 -19.42 18.32 -3.80
CA SER A 413 -19.26 18.02 -5.22
C SER A 413 -20.56 18.24 -5.99
N LYS A 414 -21.70 17.71 -5.50
CA LYS A 414 -23.02 17.95 -6.10
C LYS A 414 -23.38 19.45 -6.12
N SER A 415 -23.11 20.17 -5.04
CA SER A 415 -23.35 21.62 -4.96
C SER A 415 -22.53 22.39 -5.98
N LEU A 416 -21.23 22.08 -6.11
CA LEU A 416 -20.35 22.71 -7.08
C LEU A 416 -20.77 22.40 -8.52
N THR A 417 -21.14 21.15 -8.82
CA THR A 417 -21.67 20.79 -10.14
C THR A 417 -22.94 21.55 -10.47
N ARG A 418 -23.85 21.72 -9.50
CA ARG A 418 -25.07 22.53 -9.68
C ARG A 418 -24.77 24.00 -9.91
N GLN A 419 -23.87 24.59 -9.13
CA GLN A 419 -23.45 25.99 -9.34
C GLN A 419 -22.81 26.18 -10.72
N ALA A 420 -21.99 25.22 -11.17
CA ALA A 420 -21.41 25.25 -12.50
C ALA A 420 -22.48 25.14 -13.60
N SER A 421 -23.49 24.27 -13.45
CA SER A 421 -24.59 24.20 -14.41
C SER A 421 -25.43 25.46 -14.45
N ASP A 422 -25.75 26.04 -13.28
CA ASP A 422 -26.53 27.28 -13.17
C ASP A 422 -25.78 28.46 -13.81
N TRP A 423 -24.46 28.54 -13.60
CA TRP A 423 -23.61 29.54 -14.24
C TRP A 423 -23.58 29.41 -15.76
N ILE A 424 -23.45 28.19 -16.29
CA ILE A 424 -23.49 27.92 -17.73
C ILE A 424 -24.85 28.34 -18.31
N LEU A 425 -25.95 28.00 -17.63
CA LEU A 425 -27.30 28.37 -18.06
C LEU A 425 -27.49 29.89 -18.09
N LEU A 426 -27.07 30.59 -17.04
CA LEU A 426 -27.11 32.05 -16.97
C LEU A 426 -26.31 32.69 -18.11
N LYS A 427 -25.11 32.18 -18.40
CA LYS A 427 -24.29 32.68 -19.52
C LYS A 427 -24.96 32.45 -20.88
N LYS A 428 -25.63 31.32 -21.08
CA LYS A 428 -26.42 31.07 -22.29
C LYS A 428 -27.60 32.05 -22.42
N GLN A 429 -28.32 32.29 -21.33
CA GLN A 429 -29.44 33.25 -21.32
C GLN A 429 -28.96 34.67 -21.64
N LEU A 430 -27.86 35.12 -21.02
CA LEU A 430 -27.29 36.44 -21.32
C LEU A 430 -26.86 36.55 -22.79
N ALA A 431 -26.20 35.53 -23.34
CA ALA A 431 -25.83 35.52 -24.75
C ALA A 431 -27.06 35.57 -25.68
N GLN A 432 -28.13 34.87 -25.32
CA GLN A 432 -29.40 34.91 -26.06
C GLN A 432 -30.04 36.31 -25.99
N PHE A 433 -30.08 36.94 -24.81
CA PHE A 433 -30.57 38.31 -24.66
C PHE A 433 -29.75 39.32 -25.47
N ASP A 434 -28.42 39.21 -25.46
CA ASP A 434 -27.54 40.07 -26.25
C ASP A 434 -27.80 39.90 -27.76
N GLU A 435 -28.06 38.66 -28.20
CA GLU A 435 -28.39 38.36 -29.59
C GLU A 435 -29.77 38.91 -29.98
N GLU A 436 -30.81 38.69 -29.16
CA GLU A 436 -32.15 39.26 -29.35
C GLU A 436 -32.10 40.80 -29.36
N TYR A 437 -31.32 41.40 -28.46
CA TYR A 437 -31.10 42.84 -28.42
C TYR A 437 -30.41 43.33 -29.70
N ARG A 438 -29.36 42.66 -30.16
CA ARG A 438 -28.70 42.98 -31.43
C ARG A 438 -29.67 42.90 -32.61
N TRP A 439 -30.50 41.88 -32.68
CA TRP A 439 -31.53 41.75 -33.73
C TRP A 439 -32.61 42.83 -33.62
N SER A 440 -32.97 43.25 -32.41
CA SER A 440 -33.95 44.34 -32.22
C SER A 440 -33.43 45.71 -32.70
N GLN A 441 -32.11 45.92 -32.70
CA GLN A 441 -31.50 47.14 -33.24
C GLN A 441 -31.45 47.16 -34.77
N VAL A 442 -31.49 45.99 -35.41
CA VAL A 442 -31.68 45.89 -36.85
C VAL A 442 -33.15 46.18 -37.12
N GLY A 443 -33.50 47.47 -37.18
CA GLY A 443 -34.86 47.92 -37.48
C GLY A 443 -35.40 47.27 -38.75
N PRO A 444 -36.73 47.16 -38.90
CA PRO A 444 -37.34 46.47 -40.04
C PRO A 444 -36.74 47.01 -41.34
N VAL A 445 -35.97 46.15 -42.02
CA VAL A 445 -35.38 46.50 -43.31
C VAL A 445 -36.55 46.66 -44.26
N ASN A 446 -36.89 47.90 -44.55
CA ASN A 446 -37.97 48.23 -45.46
C ASN A 446 -37.69 47.49 -46.79
N PRO A 447 -38.54 46.54 -47.23
CA PRO A 447 -38.22 45.67 -48.37
C PRO A 447 -38.01 46.47 -49.66
N HIS A 448 -38.52 47.70 -49.73
CA HIS A 448 -38.33 48.63 -50.86
C HIS A 448 -36.96 49.34 -50.87
N GLY A 449 -36.18 49.28 -49.78
CA GLY A 449 -34.83 49.87 -49.69
C GLY A 449 -33.70 48.89 -50.03
N ALA A 450 -34.00 47.64 -50.34
CA ALA A 450 -33.01 46.67 -50.84
C ALA A 450 -32.58 47.05 -52.27
N ASP A 451 -33.54 47.43 -53.13
CA ASP A 451 -33.26 47.89 -54.50
C ASP A 451 -32.46 49.19 -54.53
N GLN A 452 -32.69 50.15 -53.64
CA GLN A 452 -31.88 51.37 -53.64
C GLN A 452 -30.43 51.12 -53.23
N ARG A 453 -30.17 50.14 -52.35
CA ARG A 453 -28.81 49.83 -51.85
C ARG A 453 -27.99 48.97 -52.82
N THR A 454 -28.61 48.15 -53.66
CA THR A 454 -27.92 47.43 -54.75
C THR A 454 -27.41 48.36 -55.85
N TYR A 455 -28.03 49.53 -56.03
CA TYR A 455 -27.66 50.49 -57.08
C TYR A 455 -26.96 51.77 -56.59
N SER A 456 -26.98 52.09 -55.29
CA SER A 456 -26.43 53.36 -54.77
C SER A 456 -24.97 53.31 -54.34
N HIS A 457 -24.38 52.13 -54.16
CA HIS A 457 -22.94 52.02 -53.93
C HIS A 457 -22.27 51.62 -55.24
N PRO A 458 -21.46 52.50 -55.88
CA PRO A 458 -20.52 52.05 -56.89
C PRO A 458 -19.51 51.16 -56.18
N VAL A 459 -19.78 49.85 -56.17
CA VAL A 459 -18.76 48.86 -55.85
C VAL A 459 -17.64 49.14 -56.85
N PRO A 460 -16.43 49.57 -56.43
CA PRO A 460 -15.32 49.66 -57.35
C PRO A 460 -15.22 48.28 -57.96
N ARG A 461 -15.48 48.19 -59.28
CA ARG A 461 -15.39 46.92 -60.01
C ARG A 461 -14.07 46.33 -59.57
N ASN A 462 -14.16 45.16 -58.94
CA ASN A 462 -12.98 44.39 -58.63
C ASN A 462 -12.45 44.00 -60.01
N VAL A 463 -11.62 44.87 -60.60
CA VAL A 463 -10.82 44.58 -61.77
C VAL A 463 -9.83 43.57 -61.21
N TYR A 464 -10.28 42.31 -61.17
CA TYR A 464 -9.45 41.15 -61.17
C TYR A 464 -8.61 41.25 -62.44
N GLN A 465 -7.60 42.12 -62.43
CA GLN A 465 -6.39 41.78 -63.14
C GLN A 465 -5.92 40.50 -62.45
N PRO A 466 -5.84 39.38 -63.16
CA PRO A 466 -5.22 38.19 -62.62
C PRO A 466 -3.90 38.63 -62.01
N ARG A 467 -3.71 38.40 -60.70
CA ARG A 467 -2.37 38.54 -60.12
C ARG A 467 -1.44 37.82 -61.08
N ARG A 468 -0.44 38.51 -61.63
CA ARG A 468 0.59 37.88 -62.46
C ARG A 468 1.19 36.78 -61.60
N MET A 469 0.71 35.56 -61.80
CA MET A 469 1.33 34.39 -61.22
C MET A 469 2.66 34.31 -61.95
N PHE A 470 3.75 34.61 -61.23
CA PHE A 470 5.09 34.38 -61.76
C PHE A 470 5.22 32.91 -62.18
N SER A 471 5.93 32.67 -63.28
CA SER A 471 6.25 31.30 -63.74
C SER A 471 6.77 30.47 -62.56
N PRO A 472 6.35 29.19 -62.42
CA PRO A 472 6.87 28.27 -61.41
C PRO A 472 8.41 28.24 -61.31
N GLU A 473 9.11 28.54 -62.42
CA GLU A 473 10.58 28.61 -62.49
C GLU A 473 11.17 29.71 -61.60
N ASN A 474 10.44 30.81 -61.37
CA ASN A 474 10.91 31.91 -60.54
C ASN A 474 10.76 31.66 -59.03
N TYR A 475 9.88 30.76 -58.63
CA TYR A 475 9.73 30.38 -57.22
C TYR A 475 10.84 29.43 -56.75
N ALA A 476 11.46 28.68 -57.66
CA ALA A 476 12.55 27.75 -57.32
C ALA A 476 13.92 28.43 -57.15
N ASN A 477 14.15 29.60 -57.77
CA ASN A 477 15.44 30.28 -57.74
C ASN A 477 15.64 31.25 -56.57
N GLN A 478 14.60 31.58 -55.79
CA GLN A 478 14.74 32.48 -54.63
C GLN A 478 15.27 31.79 -53.36
N SER A 479 15.33 30.45 -53.34
CA SER A 479 15.81 29.68 -52.17
C SER A 479 17.29 29.30 -52.21
N SER A 480 18.06 29.75 -53.21
CA SER A 480 19.49 29.37 -53.37
C SER A 480 20.51 30.45 -53.06
N THR A 481 20.10 31.60 -52.50
CA THR A 481 21.03 32.62 -52.01
C THR A 481 20.63 33.07 -50.60
N ALA A 482 20.97 32.26 -49.60
CA ALA A 482 21.13 32.66 -48.20
C ALA A 482 22.19 31.77 -47.55
#